data_AF-A0A1H2Z578-F1
#
_entry.id   AF-A0A1H2Z578-F1
#
_cell.length_a   1.000
_cell.length_b   1.000
_cell.length_c   1.000
_cell.angle_alpha   90.00
_cell.angle_beta   90.00
_cell.angle_gamma   90.00
#
_symmetry.space_group_name_H-M   'P 1'
#
loop_
_entity.id
_entity.type
_entity.pdbx_description
1 polymer ?
#
loop_
_entity_poly.entity_id
_entity_poly.type
_entity_poly.pdbx_seq_one_letter_code
_entity_poly.pdbx_strand_id
1 'polypeptide(L)'
;MNRTLEFIFNNACPSIIYRIKKEILNHIDIDEEKSLQDQILRDKLVQEFIEKQNVNGWIDEDFHSEKGIETAIRVLSEKGILSGHPSMARMLNELEKRQDTFDKGCLFKVGKILDEKGFGGSELIRATVFTYAGIENKEFIQKQIENSLDKFRFVITVSKIEDITKQYKDKLIFVDGVKWPSIYDLRLLAFTKGWRNEKNKKMVTTSIRQLVKLSPIPDIYVLKGHQLIAPASFCMHDFIPNISNFKDRDWMMWFHRLELLSRLNVVRHISELKEQVDFLAKILEENDGLFNKKLRHYYFTKWGTYIGLALEKDWKSEKRRICDLTFRSLLILYYSEMFQKEFNKKLF
;
A
#
# COMPACT_ATOMS: atom_id res chain seq x y z
N MET A 1 19.78 17.36 -16.70
CA MET A 1 18.65 16.81 -15.91
C MET A 1 18.29 15.46 -16.50
N ASN A 2 18.04 14.42 -15.71
CA ASN A 2 17.67 13.09 -16.24
C ASN A 2 16.39 13.23 -17.09
N ARG A 3 16.38 12.71 -18.35
CA ARG A 3 15.24 12.80 -19.28
C ARG A 3 13.92 12.34 -18.67
N THR A 4 13.95 11.34 -17.79
CA THR A 4 12.78 10.87 -17.05
C THR A 4 12.24 11.93 -16.10
N LEU A 5 13.11 12.56 -15.30
CA LEU A 5 12.71 13.61 -14.36
C LEU A 5 12.21 14.85 -15.12
N GLU A 6 12.86 15.20 -16.22
CA GLU A 6 12.41 16.28 -17.10
C GLU A 6 11.03 16.01 -17.68
N PHE A 7 10.78 14.79 -18.20
CA PHE A 7 9.46 14.41 -18.66
C PHE A 7 8.43 14.53 -17.54
N ILE A 8 8.71 14.02 -16.34
CA ILE A 8 7.77 14.06 -15.23
C ILE A 8 7.50 15.50 -14.78
N PHE A 9 8.53 16.32 -14.55
CA PHE A 9 8.34 17.71 -14.11
C PHE A 9 7.58 18.58 -15.11
N ASN A 10 7.68 18.26 -16.41
CA ASN A 10 6.97 19.00 -17.45
C ASN A 10 5.53 18.52 -17.70
N ASN A 11 5.15 17.32 -17.24
CA ASN A 11 3.87 16.70 -17.65
C ASN A 11 3.00 16.16 -16.50
N ALA A 12 3.56 15.91 -15.32
CA ALA A 12 2.85 15.27 -14.22
C ALA A 12 2.07 16.27 -13.36
N CYS A 13 1.07 15.77 -12.64
CA CYS A 13 0.31 16.54 -11.67
C CYS A 13 1.16 16.98 -10.46
N PRO A 14 0.73 18.03 -9.73
CA PRO A 14 1.44 18.54 -8.57
C PRO A 14 1.77 17.48 -7.51
N SER A 15 0.90 16.50 -7.28
CA SER A 15 1.14 15.41 -6.31
C SER A 15 2.34 14.54 -6.67
N ILE A 16 2.51 14.19 -7.96
CA ILE A 16 3.67 13.40 -8.40
C ILE A 16 4.96 14.21 -8.26
N ILE A 17 4.94 15.47 -8.71
CA ILE A 17 6.10 16.37 -8.63
C ILE A 17 6.53 16.55 -7.17
N TYR A 18 5.58 16.86 -6.30
CA TYR A 18 5.78 17.01 -4.86
C TYR A 18 6.43 15.77 -4.25
N ARG A 19 5.89 14.58 -4.54
CA ARG A 19 6.40 13.34 -3.96
C ARG A 19 7.75 12.95 -4.52
N ILE A 20 8.05 13.17 -5.80
CA ILE A 20 9.40 12.92 -6.32
C ILE A 20 10.41 13.81 -5.61
N LYS A 21 10.14 15.10 -5.50
CA LYS A 21 11.05 16.05 -4.86
C LYS A 21 11.25 15.75 -3.38
N LYS A 22 10.17 15.47 -2.65
CA LYS A 22 10.21 15.24 -1.20
C LYS A 22 10.65 13.83 -0.80
N GLU A 23 10.12 12.79 -1.45
CA GLU A 23 10.30 11.38 -1.06
C GLU A 23 11.55 10.77 -1.72
N ILE A 24 11.81 11.07 -2.99
CA ILE A 24 12.89 10.42 -3.77
C ILE A 24 14.16 11.28 -3.79
N LEU A 25 14.03 12.57 -4.14
CA LEU A 25 15.18 13.47 -4.28
C LEU A 25 15.61 14.09 -2.95
N ASN A 26 14.75 14.06 -1.93
CA ASN A 26 14.95 14.70 -0.63
C ASN A 26 15.39 16.18 -0.78
N HIS A 27 14.80 16.87 -1.76
CA HIS A 27 15.14 18.25 -2.10
C HIS A 27 13.92 18.97 -2.66
N ILE A 28 13.41 19.91 -1.87
CA ILE A 28 12.33 20.84 -2.22
C ILE A 28 12.54 22.09 -1.36
N ASP A 29 12.51 23.27 -1.97
CA ASP A 29 12.55 24.51 -1.21
C ASP A 29 11.16 24.86 -0.65
N ILE A 30 11.13 25.77 0.32
CA ILE A 30 9.92 26.10 1.08
C ILE A 30 8.84 26.74 0.19
N ASP A 31 9.24 27.59 -0.75
CA ASP A 31 8.29 28.31 -1.61
C ASP A 31 7.71 27.37 -2.67
N GLU A 32 8.54 26.48 -3.23
CA GLU A 32 8.10 25.41 -4.12
C GLU A 32 7.17 24.42 -3.41
N GLU A 33 7.53 23.97 -2.20
CA GLU A 33 6.66 23.09 -1.39
C GLU A 33 5.30 23.75 -1.16
N LYS A 34 5.27 25.01 -0.75
CA LYS A 34 4.03 25.75 -0.53
C LYS A 34 3.20 25.86 -1.81
N SER A 35 3.82 26.23 -2.93
CA SER A 35 3.15 26.33 -4.23
C SER A 35 2.55 25.00 -4.69
N LEU A 36 3.28 23.89 -4.51
CA LEU A 36 2.78 22.56 -4.85
C LEU A 36 1.63 22.14 -3.93
N GLN A 37 1.73 22.40 -2.61
CA GLN A 37 0.64 22.13 -1.67
C GLN A 37 -0.64 22.90 -2.05
N ASP A 38 -0.54 24.19 -2.38
CA ASP A 38 -1.68 24.99 -2.83
C ASP A 38 -2.33 24.43 -4.10
N GLN A 39 -1.53 23.89 -5.03
CA GLN A 39 -2.04 23.26 -6.23
C GLN A 39 -2.68 21.88 -5.96
N ILE A 40 -2.09 21.08 -5.07
CA ILE A 40 -2.66 19.78 -4.65
C ILE A 40 -4.00 20.00 -3.96
N LEU A 41 -4.12 21.04 -3.13
CA LEU A 41 -5.39 21.39 -2.50
C LEU A 41 -6.48 21.70 -3.52
N ARG A 42 -6.15 22.25 -4.70
CA ARG A 42 -7.13 22.52 -5.78
C ARG A 42 -7.49 21.29 -6.62
N ASP A 43 -6.87 20.13 -6.37
CA ASP A 43 -7.22 18.89 -7.05
C ASP A 43 -8.67 18.50 -6.72
N LYS A 44 -9.45 18.13 -7.75
CA LYS A 44 -10.88 17.86 -7.61
C LYS A 44 -11.17 16.71 -6.63
N LEU A 45 -10.36 15.65 -6.65
CA LEU A 45 -10.55 14.50 -5.76
C LEU A 45 -10.20 14.88 -4.31
N VAL A 46 -9.19 15.73 -4.13
CA VAL A 46 -8.84 16.28 -2.81
C VAL A 46 -9.99 17.14 -2.28
N GLN A 47 -10.51 18.07 -3.07
CA GLN A 47 -11.67 18.90 -2.69
C GLN A 47 -12.90 18.04 -2.37
N GLU A 48 -13.19 17.02 -3.18
CA GLU A 48 -14.32 16.11 -2.92
C GLU A 48 -14.27 15.49 -1.52
N PHE A 49 -13.11 14.98 -1.08
CA PHE A 49 -12.97 14.40 0.26
C PHE A 49 -12.93 15.43 1.38
N ILE A 50 -12.44 16.64 1.12
CA ILE A 50 -12.47 17.75 2.10
C ILE A 50 -13.92 18.21 2.31
N GLU A 51 -14.68 18.42 1.25
CA GLU A 51 -16.06 18.91 1.28
C GLU A 51 -17.05 17.89 1.86
N LYS A 52 -16.74 16.59 1.75
CA LYS A 52 -17.54 15.51 2.35
C LYS A 52 -17.50 15.47 3.87
N GLN A 53 -16.57 16.18 4.51
CA GLN A 53 -16.46 16.17 5.96
C GLN A 53 -17.55 17.01 6.60
N ASN A 54 -18.19 16.46 7.62
CA ASN A 54 -19.00 17.25 8.53
C ASN A 54 -18.11 18.13 9.44
N VAL A 55 -18.74 18.94 10.28
CA VAL A 55 -18.07 19.94 11.15
C VAL A 55 -16.98 19.32 12.06
N ASN A 56 -17.16 18.06 12.47
CA ASN A 56 -16.20 17.36 13.32
C ASN A 56 -15.05 16.71 12.53
N GLY A 57 -15.12 16.74 11.20
CA GLY A 57 -14.19 16.06 10.31
C GLY A 57 -14.56 14.62 9.98
N TRP A 58 -15.72 14.12 10.39
CA TRP A 58 -16.16 12.78 9.97
C TRP A 58 -16.76 12.82 8.57
N ILE A 59 -16.69 11.71 7.84
CA ILE A 59 -17.43 11.50 6.60
C ILE A 59 -18.51 10.48 6.92
N ASP A 60 -19.78 10.86 6.75
CA ASP A 60 -20.96 10.07 7.09
C ASP A 60 -21.23 8.95 6.04
N GLU A 61 -20.20 8.14 5.83
CA GLU A 61 -20.16 6.94 4.98
C GLU A 61 -19.56 5.79 5.81
N ASP A 62 -19.71 4.56 5.34
CA ASP A 62 -19.06 3.41 5.98
C ASP A 62 -17.53 3.60 6.00
N PHE A 63 -16.90 3.40 7.15
CA PHE A 63 -15.45 3.58 7.35
C PHE A 63 -14.62 2.85 6.28
N HIS A 64 -15.00 1.62 5.95
CA HIS A 64 -14.33 0.75 5.00
C HIS A 64 -15.04 0.74 3.64
N SER A 65 -15.17 1.93 3.04
CA SER A 65 -15.79 2.12 1.73
C SER A 65 -14.99 3.07 0.85
N GLU A 66 -15.32 3.10 -0.44
CA GLU A 66 -14.68 3.98 -1.43
C GLU A 66 -14.83 5.48 -1.12
N LYS A 67 -15.86 5.85 -0.34
CA LYS A 67 -16.12 7.24 0.06
C LYS A 67 -15.87 7.48 1.55
N GLY A 68 -15.51 6.44 2.29
CA GLY A 68 -15.30 6.48 3.74
C GLY A 68 -13.99 7.12 4.16
N ILE A 69 -13.83 7.25 5.47
CA ILE A 69 -12.65 7.83 6.13
C ILE A 69 -11.36 7.10 5.76
N GLU A 70 -11.37 5.76 5.63
CA GLU A 70 -10.17 5.01 5.21
C GLU A 70 -9.68 5.48 3.84
N THR A 71 -10.58 5.49 2.83
CA THR A 71 -10.22 5.89 1.47
C THR A 71 -9.82 7.36 1.41
N ALA A 72 -10.54 8.23 2.12
CA ALA A 72 -10.24 9.66 2.18
C ALA A 72 -8.82 9.93 2.70
N ILE A 73 -8.47 9.39 3.88
CA ILE A 73 -7.13 9.58 4.48
C ILE A 73 -6.06 8.98 3.58
N ARG A 74 -6.29 7.79 3.02
CA ARG A 74 -5.35 7.16 2.09
C ARG A 74 -5.10 8.04 0.86
N VAL A 75 -6.16 8.56 0.22
CA VAL A 75 -6.08 9.42 -0.96
C VAL A 75 -5.35 10.71 -0.65
N LEU A 76 -5.75 11.42 0.42
CA LEU A 76 -5.12 12.69 0.79
C LEU A 76 -3.63 12.49 1.10
N SER A 77 -3.28 11.40 1.79
CA SER A 77 -1.87 11.06 2.08
C SER A 77 -1.09 10.75 0.80
N GLU A 78 -1.65 9.93 -0.10
CA GLU A 78 -1.04 9.59 -1.40
C GLU A 78 -0.87 10.81 -2.34
N LYS A 79 -1.80 11.77 -2.25
CA LYS A 79 -1.73 13.07 -2.94
C LYS A 79 -0.70 14.02 -2.35
N GLY A 80 -0.22 13.75 -1.13
CA GLY A 80 0.80 14.55 -0.44
C GLY A 80 0.26 15.60 0.51
N ILE A 81 -1.01 15.52 0.93
CA ILE A 81 -1.56 16.42 1.96
C ILE A 81 -0.93 16.09 3.31
N LEU A 82 -0.37 17.11 3.94
CA LEU A 82 0.30 16.98 5.24
C LEU A 82 -0.71 16.66 6.36
N SER A 83 -0.27 15.87 7.34
CA SER A 83 -1.09 15.52 8.52
C SER A 83 -1.52 16.73 9.36
N GLY A 84 -0.73 17.81 9.33
CA GLY A 84 -1.07 19.08 9.97
C GLY A 84 -2.15 19.90 9.25
N HIS A 85 -2.55 19.54 8.03
CA HIS A 85 -3.63 20.24 7.33
C HIS A 85 -4.95 20.09 8.12
N PRO A 86 -5.73 21.17 8.36
CA PRO A 86 -6.88 21.13 9.26
C PRO A 86 -7.89 20.03 8.96
N SER A 87 -8.13 19.77 7.67
CA SER A 87 -9.05 18.72 7.23
C SER A 87 -8.55 17.30 7.56
N MET A 88 -7.25 17.04 7.36
CA MET A 88 -6.63 15.76 7.71
C MET A 88 -6.60 15.57 9.23
N ALA A 89 -6.20 16.61 9.97
CA ALA A 89 -6.13 16.58 11.43
C ALA A 89 -7.50 16.31 12.07
N ARG A 90 -8.58 16.93 11.57
CA ARG A 90 -9.94 16.67 12.09
C ARG A 90 -10.39 15.23 11.85
N MET A 91 -10.19 14.68 10.64
CA MET A 91 -10.51 13.27 10.35
C MET A 91 -9.79 12.31 11.30
N LEU A 92 -8.49 12.50 11.51
CA LEU A 92 -7.68 11.65 12.39
C LEU A 92 -8.11 11.77 13.86
N ASN A 93 -8.37 12.99 14.33
CA ASN A 93 -8.84 13.23 15.69
C ASN A 93 -10.21 12.59 15.94
N GLU A 94 -11.11 12.67 14.97
CA GLU A 94 -12.45 12.09 15.07
C GLU A 94 -12.41 10.56 15.00
N LEU A 95 -11.57 9.99 14.13
CA LEU A 95 -11.30 8.54 14.09
C LEU A 95 -10.69 8.02 15.40
N GLU A 96 -9.83 8.81 16.05
CA GLU A 96 -9.30 8.48 17.36
C GLU A 96 -10.38 8.47 18.44
N LYS A 97 -11.20 9.54 18.51
CA LYS A 97 -12.28 9.70 19.49
C LYS A 97 -13.33 8.60 19.43
N ARG A 98 -13.65 8.10 18.22
CA ARG A 98 -14.71 7.09 18.04
C ARG A 98 -14.38 5.71 18.61
N GLN A 99 -13.13 5.45 18.98
CA GLN A 99 -12.66 4.23 19.65
C GLN A 99 -13.25 2.94 19.07
N ASP A 100 -14.26 2.32 19.69
CA ASP A 100 -14.84 1.03 19.27
C ASP A 100 -16.08 1.16 18.36
N THR A 101 -16.39 2.38 17.91
CA THR A 101 -17.61 2.69 17.13
C THR A 101 -17.34 3.18 15.72
N PHE A 102 -16.08 3.39 15.34
CA PHE A 102 -15.70 3.86 14.01
C PHE A 102 -16.06 2.85 12.90
N ASP A 103 -16.08 1.56 13.23
CA ASP A 103 -16.29 0.46 12.28
C ASP A 103 -17.77 0.03 12.18
N LYS A 104 -18.70 0.80 12.77
CA LYS A 104 -20.14 0.60 12.60
C LYS A 104 -20.50 0.60 11.11
N GLY A 105 -20.96 -0.55 10.62
CA GLY A 105 -21.16 -0.79 9.20
C GLY A 105 -20.69 -2.19 8.80
N CYS A 106 -20.07 -2.30 7.63
CA CYS A 106 -19.66 -3.55 7.01
C CYS A 106 -18.57 -4.29 7.81
N LEU A 107 -17.69 -3.57 8.52
CA LEU A 107 -16.64 -4.17 9.34
C LEU A 107 -17.09 -4.52 10.76
N PHE A 108 -18.18 -3.96 11.28
CA PHE A 108 -18.52 -4.08 12.71
C PHE A 108 -18.50 -5.52 13.26
N LYS A 109 -19.01 -6.48 12.48
CA LYS A 109 -18.98 -7.90 12.86
C LYS A 109 -17.72 -8.61 12.33
N VAL A 110 -17.43 -8.43 11.05
CA VAL A 110 -16.38 -9.18 10.35
C VAL A 110 -14.99 -8.77 10.83
N GLY A 111 -14.75 -7.48 10.99
CA GLY A 111 -13.49 -6.93 11.50
C GLY A 111 -13.18 -7.43 12.90
N LYS A 112 -14.17 -7.42 13.82
CA LYS A 112 -13.99 -7.99 15.17
C LYS A 112 -13.64 -9.47 15.16
N ILE A 113 -14.30 -10.26 14.30
CA ILE A 113 -13.96 -11.68 14.15
C ILE A 113 -12.52 -11.86 13.66
N LEU A 114 -12.05 -11.04 12.72
CA LEU A 114 -10.69 -11.10 12.20
C LEU A 114 -9.65 -10.63 13.22
N ASP A 115 -9.97 -9.60 14.01
CA ASP A 115 -9.13 -9.13 15.13
C ASP A 115 -9.01 -10.22 16.21
N GLU A 116 -10.13 -10.81 16.64
CA GLU A 116 -10.17 -11.90 17.62
C GLU A 116 -9.37 -13.13 17.16
N LYS A 117 -9.49 -13.50 15.89
CA LYS A 117 -8.83 -14.70 15.33
C LYS A 117 -7.38 -14.45 14.89
N GLY A 118 -6.83 -13.24 15.07
CA GLY A 118 -5.43 -12.96 14.77
C GLY A 118 -5.10 -12.76 13.28
N PHE A 119 -6.09 -12.46 12.44
CA PHE A 119 -5.91 -12.09 11.04
C PHE A 119 -5.81 -10.56 10.84
N GLY A 120 -6.28 -9.79 11.82
CA GLY A 120 -6.36 -8.33 11.77
C GLY A 120 -7.58 -7.89 10.96
N GLY A 121 -8.44 -7.11 11.61
CA GLY A 121 -9.68 -6.59 11.07
C GLY A 121 -9.75 -5.08 11.30
N SER A 122 -10.79 -4.63 11.99
CA SER A 122 -11.07 -3.20 12.19
C SER A 122 -9.89 -2.47 12.81
N GLU A 123 -9.27 -3.04 13.84
CA GLU A 123 -8.18 -2.36 14.56
C GLU A 123 -6.89 -2.27 13.74
N LEU A 124 -6.54 -3.30 12.97
CA LEU A 124 -5.39 -3.26 12.06
C LEU A 124 -5.61 -2.23 10.95
N ILE A 125 -6.82 -2.17 10.38
CA ILE A 125 -7.17 -1.20 9.33
C ILE A 125 -7.09 0.21 9.91
N ARG A 126 -7.67 0.45 11.10
CA ARG A 126 -7.59 1.73 11.81
C ARG A 126 -6.14 2.15 12.03
N ALA A 127 -5.30 1.28 12.59
CA ALA A 127 -3.87 1.59 12.78
C ALA A 127 -3.19 1.97 11.47
N THR A 128 -3.46 1.21 10.39
CA THR A 128 -2.91 1.49 9.05
C THR A 128 -3.30 2.89 8.56
N VAL A 129 -4.55 3.32 8.78
CA VAL A 129 -5.04 4.65 8.37
C VAL A 129 -4.23 5.78 9.01
N PHE A 130 -3.88 5.69 10.29
CA PHE A 130 -3.02 6.67 10.95
C PHE A 130 -1.61 6.69 10.37
N THR A 131 -1.06 5.52 10.01
CA THR A 131 0.30 5.43 9.47
C THR A 131 0.44 6.05 8.08
N TYR A 132 -0.64 6.11 7.28
CA TYR A 132 -0.63 6.88 6.01
C TYR A 132 -0.33 8.36 6.25
N ALA A 133 -0.80 8.92 7.37
CA ALA A 133 -0.53 10.29 7.78
C ALA A 133 0.80 10.45 8.55
N GLY A 134 1.63 9.41 8.61
CA GLY A 134 2.91 9.41 9.31
C GLY A 134 2.81 9.32 10.84
N ILE A 135 1.65 8.92 11.37
CA ILE A 135 1.45 8.76 12.81
C ILE A 135 1.64 7.29 13.17
N GLU A 136 2.66 6.99 13.97
CA GLU A 136 2.93 5.62 14.44
C GLU A 136 3.06 5.50 15.97
N ASN A 137 3.29 6.59 16.69
CA ASN A 137 3.65 6.60 18.11
C ASN A 137 2.49 6.37 19.09
N LYS A 138 1.27 6.10 18.61
CA LYS A 138 0.12 5.81 19.48
C LYS A 138 0.14 4.35 19.92
N GLU A 139 -0.27 4.09 21.17
CA GLU A 139 -0.21 2.75 21.79
C GLU A 139 -0.95 1.68 20.97
N PHE A 140 -2.17 1.97 20.51
CA PHE A 140 -2.94 1.01 19.71
C PHE A 140 -2.27 0.70 18.36
N ILE A 141 -1.50 1.65 17.79
CA ILE A 141 -0.75 1.45 16.56
C ILE A 141 0.47 0.56 16.83
N GLN A 142 1.22 0.85 17.89
CA GLN A 142 2.37 0.04 18.30
C GLN A 142 1.98 -1.41 18.61
N LYS A 143 0.81 -1.62 19.25
CA LYS A 143 0.24 -2.94 19.45
C LYS A 143 -0.03 -3.67 18.13
N GLN A 144 -0.59 -2.98 17.13
CA GLN A 144 -0.82 -3.59 15.82
C GLN A 144 0.48 -3.85 15.05
N ILE A 145 1.51 -3.01 15.21
CA ILE A 145 2.84 -3.26 14.64
C ILE A 145 3.40 -4.58 15.19
N GLU A 146 3.39 -4.79 16.51
CA GLU A 146 3.84 -6.05 17.11
C GLU A 146 2.98 -7.24 16.68
N ASN A 147 1.65 -7.09 16.61
CA ASN A 147 0.76 -8.13 16.09
C ASN A 147 1.11 -8.52 14.64
N SER A 148 1.40 -7.54 13.78
CA SER A 148 1.83 -7.80 12.41
C SER A 148 3.17 -8.54 12.37
N LEU A 149 4.15 -8.13 13.18
CA LEU A 149 5.44 -8.83 13.29
C LEU A 149 5.26 -10.28 13.77
N ASP A 150 4.34 -10.54 14.71
CA ASP A 150 4.01 -11.88 15.17
C ASP A 150 3.44 -12.77 14.07
N LYS A 151 2.60 -12.23 13.17
CA LYS A 151 2.12 -12.98 12.00
C LYS A 151 3.28 -13.34 11.07
N PHE A 152 4.21 -12.41 10.83
CA PHE A 152 5.41 -12.73 10.04
C PHE A 152 6.31 -13.76 10.75
N ARG A 153 6.43 -13.74 12.08
CA ARG A 153 7.12 -14.80 12.83
C ARG A 153 6.42 -16.15 12.66
N PHE A 154 5.08 -16.18 12.70
CA PHE A 154 4.29 -17.40 12.50
C PHE A 154 4.52 -18.01 11.11
N VAL A 155 4.55 -17.19 10.05
CA VAL A 155 4.82 -17.66 8.69
C VAL A 155 6.13 -18.46 8.58
N ILE A 156 7.17 -18.09 9.33
CA ILE A 156 8.46 -18.80 9.33
C ILE A 156 8.30 -20.25 9.81
N THR A 157 7.32 -20.54 10.67
CA THR A 157 7.09 -21.90 11.20
C THR A 157 6.26 -22.78 10.26
N VAL A 158 5.71 -22.23 9.18
CA VAL A 158 4.84 -22.96 8.25
C VAL A 158 5.67 -23.61 7.16
N SER A 159 5.65 -24.94 7.11
CA SER A 159 6.40 -25.69 6.10
C SER A 159 5.60 -25.86 4.81
N LYS A 160 4.29 -26.13 4.93
CA LYS A 160 3.36 -26.33 3.81
C LYS A 160 2.01 -25.68 4.11
N ILE A 161 1.24 -25.35 3.08
CA ILE A 161 -0.10 -24.73 3.25
C ILE A 161 -1.08 -25.67 3.95
N GLU A 162 -0.93 -26.98 3.74
CA GLU A 162 -1.73 -28.02 4.39
C GLU A 162 -1.55 -28.04 5.91
N ASP A 163 -0.41 -27.56 6.43
CA ASP A 163 -0.15 -27.51 7.89
C ASP A 163 -1.06 -26.51 8.60
N ILE A 164 -1.58 -25.53 7.86
CA ILE A 164 -2.37 -24.41 8.40
C ILE A 164 -3.79 -24.36 7.84
N THR A 165 -4.17 -25.33 7.02
CA THR A 165 -5.48 -25.36 6.37
C THR A 165 -6.22 -26.68 6.58
N LYS A 166 -7.55 -26.61 6.45
CA LYS A 166 -8.41 -27.78 6.31
C LYS A 166 -9.51 -27.48 5.29
N GLN A 167 -10.09 -28.52 4.73
CA GLN A 167 -11.21 -28.38 3.81
C GLN A 167 -12.52 -28.14 4.58
N TYR A 168 -13.32 -27.19 4.12
CA TYR A 168 -14.69 -26.97 4.55
C TYR A 168 -15.56 -26.76 3.30
N LYS A 169 -16.39 -27.78 2.99
CA LYS A 169 -17.10 -27.88 1.72
C LYS A 169 -16.11 -27.85 0.54
N ASP A 170 -16.29 -26.94 -0.42
CA ASP A 170 -15.44 -26.74 -1.59
C ASP A 170 -14.33 -25.69 -1.39
N LYS A 171 -14.15 -25.19 -0.15
CA LYS A 171 -13.18 -24.12 0.17
C LYS A 171 -12.14 -24.58 1.19
N LEU A 172 -10.97 -23.93 1.14
CA LEU A 172 -9.95 -24.05 2.20
C LEU A 172 -10.22 -23.03 3.30
N ILE A 173 -10.07 -23.47 4.54
CA ILE A 173 -10.14 -22.60 5.71
C ILE A 173 -8.88 -22.75 6.56
N PHE A 174 -8.51 -21.68 7.25
CA PHE A 174 -7.45 -21.77 8.26
C PHE A 174 -7.90 -22.65 9.43
N VAL A 175 -6.96 -23.44 9.96
CA VAL A 175 -7.17 -24.14 11.25
C VAL A 175 -7.12 -23.13 12.40
N ASP A 176 -7.72 -23.49 13.54
CA ASP A 176 -7.75 -22.58 14.70
C ASP A 176 -6.35 -22.32 15.26
N GLY A 177 -6.11 -21.08 15.70
CA GLY A 177 -4.81 -20.64 16.23
C GLY A 177 -3.82 -20.13 15.16
N VAL A 178 -4.15 -20.25 13.87
CA VAL A 178 -3.31 -19.68 12.80
C VAL A 178 -3.34 -18.15 12.85
N LYS A 179 -2.16 -17.56 12.71
CA LYS A 179 -1.96 -16.13 12.48
C LYS A 179 -1.40 -15.95 11.07
N TRP A 180 -2.11 -15.23 10.20
CA TRP A 180 -1.67 -15.06 8.82
C TRP A 180 -1.68 -13.59 8.38
N PRO A 181 -0.62 -13.09 7.72
CA PRO A 181 -0.58 -11.70 7.28
C PRO A 181 -1.60 -11.41 6.17
N SER A 182 -2.02 -10.15 6.12
CA SER A 182 -2.88 -9.56 5.12
C SER A 182 -2.18 -8.39 4.41
N ILE A 183 -2.86 -7.75 3.46
CA ILE A 183 -2.38 -6.50 2.87
C ILE A 183 -2.21 -5.37 3.90
N TYR A 184 -3.03 -5.33 4.95
CA TYR A 184 -2.93 -4.26 5.95
C TYR A 184 -1.70 -4.44 6.83
N ASP A 185 -1.25 -5.67 7.09
CA ASP A 185 0.03 -5.91 7.77
C ASP A 185 1.20 -5.37 6.94
N LEU A 186 1.20 -5.58 5.62
CA LEU A 186 2.19 -4.97 4.74
C LEU A 186 2.12 -3.45 4.75
N ARG A 187 0.91 -2.87 4.64
CA ARG A 187 0.71 -1.42 4.64
C ARG A 187 1.21 -0.81 5.96
N LEU A 188 0.78 -1.34 7.09
CA LEU A 188 1.18 -0.88 8.41
C LEU A 188 2.72 -0.87 8.54
N LEU A 189 3.38 -1.99 8.24
CA LEU A 189 4.84 -2.08 8.35
C LEU A 189 5.56 -1.22 7.31
N ALA A 190 5.01 -1.07 6.10
CA ALA A 190 5.61 -0.26 5.04
C ALA A 190 5.63 1.24 5.39
N PHE A 191 4.60 1.74 6.07
CA PHE A 191 4.46 3.15 6.44
C PHE A 191 4.94 3.49 7.86
N THR A 192 5.58 2.55 8.55
CA THR A 192 6.13 2.73 9.90
C THR A 192 7.65 2.52 9.93
N LYS A 193 8.31 3.18 10.89
CA LYS A 193 9.77 3.14 11.07
C LYS A 193 10.17 2.50 12.40
N GLY A 194 9.33 2.58 13.43
CA GLY A 194 9.67 2.17 14.80
C GLY A 194 10.12 0.70 14.92
N TRP A 195 9.58 -0.19 14.08
CA TRP A 195 9.92 -1.61 14.11
C TRP A 195 11.25 -1.97 13.43
N ARG A 196 11.85 -1.06 12.64
CA ARG A 196 12.92 -1.35 11.67
C ARG A 196 14.32 -1.46 12.29
N ASN A 197 14.47 -2.28 13.32
CA ASN A 197 15.78 -2.74 13.80
C ASN A 197 16.28 -3.95 12.98
N GLU A 198 17.58 -4.25 13.06
CA GLU A 198 18.20 -5.33 12.28
C GLU A 198 17.58 -6.71 12.52
N LYS A 199 17.20 -7.01 13.77
CA LYS A 199 16.54 -8.28 14.13
C LYS A 199 15.20 -8.41 13.41
N ASN A 200 14.36 -7.38 13.46
CA ASN A 200 13.04 -7.40 12.84
C ASN A 200 13.15 -7.38 11.31
N LYS A 201 14.06 -6.60 10.72
CA LYS A 201 14.31 -6.63 9.26
C LYS A 201 14.69 -8.03 8.78
N LYS A 202 15.62 -8.70 9.48
CA LYS A 202 16.03 -10.08 9.15
C LYS A 202 14.86 -11.06 9.28
N MET A 203 14.04 -10.91 10.33
CA MET A 203 12.85 -11.73 10.55
C MET A 203 11.84 -11.55 9.41
N VAL A 204 11.47 -10.30 9.08
CA VAL A 204 10.51 -10.01 8.00
C VAL A 204 11.04 -10.51 6.66
N THR A 205 12.31 -10.28 6.32
CA THR A 205 12.92 -10.83 5.08
C THR A 205 12.84 -12.36 5.04
N THR A 206 13.10 -13.04 6.15
CA THR A 206 13.01 -14.50 6.23
C THR A 206 11.58 -14.99 6.05
N SER A 207 10.62 -14.28 6.66
CA SER A 207 9.20 -14.55 6.54
C SER A 207 8.68 -14.37 5.11
N ILE A 208 9.03 -13.27 4.43
CA ILE A 208 8.67 -13.06 3.02
C ILE A 208 9.31 -14.13 2.12
N ARG A 209 10.56 -14.54 2.38
CA ARG A 209 11.17 -15.67 1.65
C ARG A 209 10.40 -16.97 1.84
N GLN A 210 9.81 -17.19 3.02
CA GLN A 210 8.95 -18.34 3.24
C GLN A 210 7.64 -18.24 2.46
N LEU A 211 7.01 -17.06 2.39
CA LEU A 211 5.84 -16.83 1.53
C LEU A 211 6.14 -17.04 0.04
N VAL A 212 7.35 -16.68 -0.41
CA VAL A 212 7.82 -16.98 -1.77
C VAL A 212 7.88 -18.48 -2.02
N LYS A 213 8.42 -19.27 -1.10
CA LYS A 213 8.46 -20.74 -1.21
C LYS A 213 7.08 -21.39 -1.19
N LEU A 214 6.14 -20.81 -0.44
CA LEU A 214 4.76 -21.28 -0.34
C LEU A 214 3.90 -20.83 -1.53
N SER A 215 4.39 -19.93 -2.37
CA SER A 215 3.63 -19.40 -3.51
C SER A 215 3.57 -20.40 -4.67
N PRO A 216 2.45 -20.46 -5.41
CA PRO A 216 1.21 -19.72 -5.18
C PRO A 216 0.39 -20.29 -4.01
N ILE A 217 -0.07 -19.39 -3.15
CA ILE A 217 -0.91 -19.65 -1.99
C ILE A 217 -2.38 -19.55 -2.42
N PRO A 218 -3.21 -20.58 -2.19
CA PRO A 218 -4.61 -20.57 -2.59
C PRO A 218 -5.45 -19.57 -1.77
N ASP A 219 -6.68 -19.31 -2.21
CA ASP A 219 -7.67 -18.59 -1.40
C ASP A 219 -8.01 -19.41 -0.14
N ILE A 220 -7.70 -18.85 1.03
CA ILE A 220 -7.99 -19.48 2.33
C ILE A 220 -8.85 -18.53 3.15
N TYR A 221 -9.93 -19.07 3.73
CA TYR A 221 -10.91 -18.30 4.49
C TYR A 221 -10.80 -18.52 5.99
N VAL A 222 -11.28 -17.54 6.75
CA VAL A 222 -11.53 -17.67 8.18
C VAL A 222 -12.95 -18.16 8.39
N LEU A 223 -13.12 -19.25 9.13
CA LEU A 223 -14.45 -19.79 9.49
C LEU A 223 -14.88 -19.30 10.88
N LYS A 224 -16.10 -18.76 10.99
CA LYS A 224 -16.81 -18.50 12.26
C LYS A 224 -18.22 -19.05 12.16
N GLY A 225 -18.52 -20.11 12.91
CA GLY A 225 -19.77 -20.86 12.74
C GLY A 225 -19.85 -21.43 11.32
N HIS A 226 -20.82 -20.97 10.53
CA HIS A 226 -20.98 -21.35 9.12
C HIS A 226 -20.51 -20.28 8.11
N GLN A 227 -20.07 -19.12 8.60
CA GLN A 227 -19.68 -17.99 7.76
C GLN A 227 -18.21 -18.10 7.35
N LEU A 228 -17.94 -17.99 6.05
CA LEU A 228 -16.61 -17.84 5.47
C LEU A 228 -16.27 -16.36 5.32
N ILE A 229 -15.10 -15.97 5.83
CA ILE A 229 -14.62 -14.59 5.82
C ILE A 229 -13.27 -14.55 5.10
N ALA A 230 -13.11 -13.66 4.11
CA ALA A 230 -11.84 -13.47 3.42
C ALA A 230 -10.93 -12.51 4.23
N PRO A 231 -9.73 -12.91 4.66
CA PRO A 231 -8.86 -12.09 5.53
C PRO A 231 -8.00 -11.07 4.76
N ALA A 232 -8.49 -10.52 3.64
CA ALA A 232 -7.77 -9.55 2.80
C ALA A 232 -6.33 -9.97 2.40
N SER A 233 -6.12 -11.28 2.19
CA SER A 233 -4.80 -11.87 1.91
C SER A 233 -4.40 -11.86 0.44
N PHE A 234 -5.10 -11.13 -0.45
CA PHE A 234 -4.82 -11.19 -1.89
C PHE A 234 -3.37 -10.82 -2.25
N CYS A 235 -2.74 -9.90 -1.51
CA CYS A 235 -1.33 -9.54 -1.69
C CYS A 235 -0.37 -10.63 -1.21
N MET A 236 -0.86 -11.68 -0.55
CA MET A 236 -0.08 -12.84 -0.12
C MET A 236 -0.16 -14.02 -1.08
N HIS A 237 -1.03 -13.99 -2.10
CA HIS A 237 -1.36 -15.19 -2.87
C HIS A 237 -0.25 -15.65 -3.83
N ASP A 238 0.54 -14.76 -4.41
CA ASP A 238 1.52 -15.20 -5.41
C ASP A 238 2.73 -14.26 -5.49
N PHE A 239 3.82 -14.60 -4.83
CA PHE A 239 5.05 -13.81 -4.83
C PHE A 239 5.95 -14.08 -6.04
N ILE A 240 5.67 -15.10 -6.85
CA ILE A 240 6.44 -15.50 -8.04
C ILE A 240 5.58 -15.47 -9.31
N PRO A 241 4.88 -14.35 -9.56
CA PRO A 241 3.94 -14.31 -10.67
C PRO A 241 4.70 -14.29 -12.00
N ASN A 242 4.15 -14.92 -13.04
CA ASN A 242 4.72 -14.82 -14.37
C ASN A 242 4.36 -13.48 -15.03
N ILE A 243 5.23 -12.48 -14.88
CA ILE A 243 5.01 -11.10 -15.36
C ILE A 243 4.79 -11.02 -16.87
N SER A 244 5.37 -11.95 -17.65
CA SER A 244 5.23 -11.93 -19.11
C SER A 244 3.78 -12.12 -19.59
N ASN A 245 2.93 -12.74 -18.76
CA ASN A 245 1.52 -13.02 -19.07
C ASN A 245 0.53 -12.05 -18.41
N PHE A 246 1.01 -10.96 -17.82
CA PHE A 246 0.15 -10.04 -17.09
C PHE A 246 -0.88 -9.37 -17.98
N LYS A 247 -2.13 -9.42 -17.51
CA LYS A 247 -3.19 -8.52 -17.92
C LYS A 247 -3.12 -7.24 -17.09
N ASP A 248 -3.89 -6.22 -17.48
CA ASP A 248 -3.87 -4.91 -16.82
C ASP A 248 -4.20 -5.00 -15.32
N ARG A 249 -5.13 -5.88 -14.92
CA ARG A 249 -5.46 -6.12 -13.51
C ARG A 249 -4.24 -6.65 -12.74
N ASP A 250 -3.47 -7.55 -13.33
CA ASP A 250 -2.33 -8.21 -12.68
C ASP A 250 -1.23 -7.19 -12.42
N TRP A 251 -0.99 -6.27 -13.36
CA TRP A 251 -0.10 -5.14 -13.17
C TRP A 251 -0.48 -4.27 -11.96
N MET A 252 -1.78 -3.99 -11.77
CA MET A 252 -2.22 -3.19 -10.61
C MET A 252 -1.87 -3.90 -9.29
N MET A 253 -2.22 -5.18 -9.19
CA MET A 253 -1.96 -6.00 -8.01
C MET A 253 -0.46 -6.11 -7.73
N TRP A 254 0.33 -6.27 -8.80
CA TRP A 254 1.77 -6.32 -8.75
C TRP A 254 2.39 -5.00 -8.28
N PHE A 255 1.99 -3.85 -8.84
CA PHE A 255 2.48 -2.53 -8.38
C PHE A 255 2.16 -2.33 -6.90
N HIS A 256 0.92 -2.64 -6.51
CA HIS A 256 0.47 -2.46 -5.13
C HIS A 256 1.29 -3.29 -4.15
N ARG A 257 1.53 -4.58 -4.45
CA ARG A 257 2.33 -5.45 -3.58
C ARG A 257 3.80 -5.10 -3.62
N LEU A 258 4.38 -4.94 -4.81
CA LEU A 258 5.82 -4.76 -4.95
C LEU A 258 6.26 -3.42 -4.36
N GLU A 259 5.48 -2.34 -4.49
CA GLU A 259 5.79 -1.08 -3.80
C GLU A 259 5.87 -1.27 -2.28
N LEU A 260 4.92 -2.02 -1.68
CA LEU A 260 4.95 -2.32 -0.24
C LEU A 260 6.17 -3.16 0.15
N LEU A 261 6.49 -4.22 -0.61
CA LEU A 261 7.68 -5.05 -0.36
C LEU A 261 8.98 -4.24 -0.53
N SER A 262 9.05 -3.34 -1.51
CA SER A 262 10.15 -2.40 -1.66
C SER A 262 10.27 -1.52 -0.44
N ARG A 263 9.17 -0.90 0.03
CA ARG A 263 9.16 -0.07 1.24
C ARG A 263 9.63 -0.83 2.47
N LEU A 264 9.37 -2.12 2.58
CA LEU A 264 9.89 -2.98 3.66
C LEU A 264 11.40 -3.28 3.56
N ASN A 265 12.05 -2.89 2.47
CA ASN A 265 13.47 -3.13 2.17
C ASN A 265 13.84 -4.62 2.06
N VAL A 266 12.90 -5.48 1.66
CA VAL A 266 13.14 -6.93 1.55
C VAL A 266 13.57 -7.36 0.14
N VAL A 267 13.22 -6.57 -0.88
CA VAL A 267 13.37 -6.94 -2.31
C VAL A 267 14.81 -7.34 -2.66
N ARG A 268 15.80 -6.53 -2.28
CA ARG A 268 17.21 -6.79 -2.60
C ARG A 268 17.78 -8.08 -1.97
N HIS A 269 17.07 -8.68 -1.01
CA HIS A 269 17.49 -9.87 -0.28
C HIS A 269 16.76 -11.15 -0.69
N ILE A 270 15.88 -11.06 -1.69
CA ILE A 270 15.05 -12.16 -2.18
C ILE A 270 15.13 -12.15 -3.71
N SER A 271 15.78 -13.15 -4.28
CA SER A 271 16.08 -13.30 -5.72
C SER A 271 14.84 -13.09 -6.58
N GLU A 272 13.75 -13.75 -6.24
CA GLU A 272 12.51 -13.77 -6.99
C GLU A 272 11.83 -12.40 -7.02
N LEU A 273 12.00 -11.59 -5.97
CA LEU A 273 11.51 -10.21 -5.95
C LEU A 273 12.46 -9.27 -6.70
N LYS A 274 13.77 -9.49 -6.56
CA LYS A 274 14.79 -8.73 -7.28
C LYS A 274 14.63 -8.90 -8.80
N GLU A 275 14.40 -10.11 -9.29
CA GLU A 275 14.16 -10.40 -10.71
C GLU A 275 12.97 -9.61 -11.26
N GLN A 276 11.90 -9.45 -10.46
CA GLN A 276 10.74 -8.64 -10.85
C GLN A 276 11.10 -7.15 -10.96
N VAL A 277 11.95 -6.64 -10.07
CA VAL A 277 12.45 -5.25 -10.14
C VAL A 277 13.46 -5.06 -11.27
N ASP A 278 14.31 -6.05 -11.55
CA ASP A 278 15.22 -6.03 -12.70
C ASP A 278 14.41 -6.00 -14.02
N PHE A 279 13.32 -6.76 -14.10
CA PHE A 279 12.41 -6.72 -15.24
C PHE A 279 11.75 -5.34 -15.40
N LEU A 280 11.33 -4.71 -14.30
CA LEU A 280 10.83 -3.34 -14.31
C LEU A 280 11.90 -2.35 -14.80
N ALA A 281 13.12 -2.46 -14.28
CA ALA A 281 14.24 -1.60 -14.68
C ALA A 281 14.52 -1.72 -16.18
N LYS A 282 14.49 -2.95 -16.72
CA LYS A 282 14.63 -3.20 -18.15
C LYS A 282 13.52 -2.54 -18.98
N ILE A 283 12.26 -2.63 -18.54
CA ILE A 283 11.15 -1.91 -19.20
C ILE A 283 11.44 -0.41 -19.25
N LEU A 284 11.91 0.18 -18.15
CA LEU A 284 12.21 1.61 -18.12
C LEU A 284 13.40 1.93 -19.04
N GLU A 285 14.49 1.17 -18.98
CA GLU A 285 15.68 1.37 -19.80
C GLU A 285 15.36 1.35 -21.31
N GLU A 286 14.56 0.37 -21.75
CA GLU A 286 14.12 0.23 -23.15
C GLU A 286 13.22 1.38 -23.62
N ASN A 287 12.67 2.19 -22.70
CA ASN A 287 11.69 3.24 -22.98
C ASN A 287 12.14 4.61 -22.42
N ASP A 288 13.43 4.92 -22.46
CA ASP A 288 14.01 6.21 -22.03
C ASP A 288 13.66 6.58 -20.57
N GLY A 289 13.57 5.56 -19.72
CA GLY A 289 13.22 5.65 -18.31
C GLY A 289 11.72 5.83 -18.03
N LEU A 290 10.84 5.65 -19.02
CA LEU A 290 9.40 5.80 -18.89
C LEU A 290 8.66 4.46 -18.91
N PHE A 291 7.69 4.29 -18.02
CA PHE A 291 6.78 3.15 -18.10
C PHE A 291 5.62 3.48 -19.04
N ASN A 292 5.70 3.02 -20.30
CA ASN A 292 4.76 3.44 -21.36
C ASN A 292 3.70 2.40 -21.75
N LYS A 293 3.66 1.22 -21.10
CA LYS A 293 2.64 0.20 -21.38
C LYS A 293 1.23 0.79 -21.31
N LYS A 294 0.36 0.40 -22.24
CA LYS A 294 -1.00 0.92 -22.42
C LYS A 294 -2.01 0.27 -21.46
N LEU A 295 -1.69 0.22 -20.17
CA LEU A 295 -2.55 -0.37 -19.15
C LEU A 295 -3.85 0.43 -18.99
N ARG A 296 -4.98 -0.27 -18.92
CA ARG A 296 -6.33 0.29 -18.76
C ARG A 296 -7.19 -0.63 -17.89
N HIS A 297 -7.21 -0.34 -16.60
CA HIS A 297 -8.14 -1.02 -15.68
C HIS A 297 -8.61 -0.04 -14.61
N TYR A 298 -9.89 -0.12 -14.24
CA TYR A 298 -10.47 0.79 -13.23
C TYR A 298 -9.78 0.67 -11.87
N TYR A 299 -9.14 -0.46 -11.57
CA TYR A 299 -8.35 -0.65 -10.35
C TYR A 299 -7.19 0.35 -10.19
N PHE A 300 -6.66 0.91 -11.29
CA PHE A 300 -5.65 1.96 -11.18
C PHE A 300 -6.27 3.31 -10.84
N THR A 301 -7.36 3.67 -11.52
CA THR A 301 -7.92 5.02 -11.53
C THR A 301 -9.04 5.24 -10.52
N LYS A 302 -9.65 4.17 -10.00
CA LYS A 302 -10.67 4.23 -8.96
C LYS A 302 -10.02 4.01 -7.60
N TRP A 303 -10.20 4.96 -6.70
CA TRP A 303 -9.76 4.85 -5.32
C TRP A 303 -10.76 4.07 -4.49
N GLY A 304 -10.24 3.19 -3.63
CA GLY A 304 -11.01 2.43 -2.66
C GLY A 304 -10.10 1.85 -1.59
N THR A 305 -10.66 0.96 -0.76
CA THR A 305 -9.92 0.33 0.35
C THR A 305 -8.78 -0.56 -0.16
N TYR A 306 -8.98 -1.26 -1.28
CA TYR A 306 -8.01 -2.21 -1.83
C TYR A 306 -7.37 -1.80 -3.17
N ILE A 307 -7.86 -0.74 -3.81
CA ILE A 307 -7.47 -0.35 -5.17
C ILE A 307 -7.13 1.15 -5.25
N GLY A 308 -6.60 1.59 -6.37
CA GLY A 308 -6.23 2.99 -6.62
C GLY A 308 -4.72 3.20 -6.49
N LEU A 309 -4.12 3.69 -7.57
CA LEU A 309 -2.70 4.07 -7.67
C LEU A 309 -2.50 5.38 -8.45
N ALA A 310 -3.48 5.79 -9.26
CA ALA A 310 -3.42 6.98 -10.09
C ALA A 310 -3.54 8.26 -9.25
N LEU A 311 -2.52 9.10 -9.31
CA LEU A 311 -2.51 10.46 -8.78
C LEU A 311 -2.98 11.47 -9.83
N GLU A 312 -2.86 11.15 -11.12
CA GLU A 312 -3.48 11.97 -12.16
C GLU A 312 -5.01 11.92 -12.09
N LYS A 313 -5.65 13.00 -12.52
CA LYS A 313 -7.12 13.13 -12.47
C LYS A 313 -7.87 12.09 -13.33
N ASP A 314 -7.24 11.60 -14.40
CA ASP A 314 -7.72 10.50 -15.25
C ASP A 314 -6.61 10.05 -16.24
N TRP A 315 -6.83 8.91 -16.90
CA TRP A 315 -5.93 8.35 -17.92
C TRP A 315 -6.41 8.55 -19.37
N LYS A 316 -7.22 9.59 -19.64
CA LYS A 316 -7.64 9.92 -21.01
C LYS A 316 -6.47 10.42 -21.87
N SER A 317 -5.47 11.05 -21.24
CA SER A 317 -4.21 11.39 -21.89
C SER A 317 -3.17 10.31 -21.63
N GLU A 318 -2.44 9.93 -22.67
CA GLU A 318 -1.31 9.01 -22.55
C GLU A 318 -0.25 9.53 -21.57
N LYS A 319 0.09 10.83 -21.64
CA LYS A 319 1.10 11.43 -20.76
C LYS A 319 0.77 11.24 -19.29
N ARG A 320 -0.51 11.37 -18.90
CA ARG A 320 -0.96 11.20 -17.52
C ARG A 320 -0.82 9.76 -17.04
N ARG A 321 -1.25 8.79 -17.85
CA ARG A 321 -1.00 7.36 -17.56
C ARG A 321 0.50 7.08 -17.38
N ILE A 322 1.33 7.60 -18.28
CA ILE A 322 2.79 7.42 -18.21
C ILE A 322 3.35 8.05 -16.92
N CYS A 323 2.90 9.24 -16.53
CA CYS A 323 3.36 9.89 -15.30
C CYS A 323 3.04 9.06 -14.07
N ASP A 324 1.80 8.56 -13.92
CA ASP A 324 1.41 7.70 -12.80
C ASP A 324 2.24 6.41 -12.75
N LEU A 325 2.32 5.69 -13.86
CA LEU A 325 2.99 4.39 -13.90
C LEU A 325 4.51 4.54 -13.73
N THR A 326 5.10 5.57 -14.33
CA THR A 326 6.53 5.88 -14.16
C THR A 326 6.80 6.27 -12.72
N PHE A 327 5.98 7.12 -12.10
CA PHE A 327 6.12 7.48 -10.69
C PHE A 327 6.09 6.25 -9.76
N ARG A 328 5.12 5.35 -9.93
CA ARG A 328 5.05 4.09 -9.16
C ARG A 328 6.28 3.22 -9.37
N SER A 329 6.81 3.19 -10.60
CA SER A 329 8.05 2.48 -10.92
C SER A 329 9.26 3.08 -10.21
N LEU A 330 9.37 4.42 -10.16
CA LEU A 330 10.45 5.12 -9.46
C LEU A 330 10.39 4.87 -7.94
N LEU A 331 9.19 4.83 -7.33
CA LEU A 331 9.02 4.46 -5.92
C LEU A 331 9.53 3.05 -5.63
N ILE A 332 9.17 2.07 -6.49
CA ILE A 332 9.63 0.68 -6.36
C ILE A 332 11.16 0.62 -6.41
N LEU A 333 11.77 1.28 -7.40
CA LEU A 333 13.24 1.31 -7.55
C LEU A 333 13.91 2.00 -6.36
N TYR A 334 13.36 3.13 -5.90
CA TYR A 334 13.89 3.91 -4.77
C TYR A 334 13.92 3.09 -3.50
N TYR A 335 12.78 2.52 -3.12
CA TYR A 335 12.68 1.75 -1.88
C TYR A 335 13.38 0.38 -1.94
N SER A 336 13.56 -0.18 -3.13
CA SER A 336 14.39 -1.38 -3.32
C SER A 336 15.89 -1.09 -3.23
N GLU A 337 16.31 0.18 -3.08
CA GLU A 337 17.70 0.65 -3.19
C GLU A 337 18.36 0.33 -4.54
N MET A 338 17.54 0.17 -5.58
CA MET A 338 17.99 -0.10 -6.95
C MET A 338 17.99 1.17 -7.81
N PHE A 339 17.34 2.23 -7.34
CA PHE A 339 17.30 3.54 -7.99
C PHE A 339 18.69 4.07 -8.28
N GLN A 340 19.60 4.07 -7.31
CA GLN A 340 20.95 4.62 -7.51
C GLN A 340 21.82 3.75 -8.44
N LYS A 341 21.61 2.43 -8.55
CA LYS A 341 22.39 1.58 -9.48
C LYS A 341 22.03 1.81 -10.95
N GLU A 342 20.78 2.17 -11.23
CA GLU A 342 20.29 2.38 -12.60
C GLU A 342 20.24 3.85 -12.99
N PHE A 343 19.89 4.77 -12.08
CA PHE A 343 19.94 6.21 -12.36
C PHE A 343 21.36 6.76 -12.35
N ASN A 344 22.30 6.23 -11.53
CA ASN A 344 23.67 6.76 -11.51
C ASN A 344 24.58 6.25 -12.63
N LYS A 345 24.21 5.20 -13.39
CA LYS A 345 24.98 4.77 -14.57
C LYS A 345 25.01 5.80 -15.72
N LYS A 346 24.17 6.83 -15.65
CA LYS A 346 24.21 8.02 -16.54
C LYS A 346 24.47 9.33 -15.77
N LEU A 347 25.01 9.27 -14.54
CA LEU A 347 25.35 10.48 -13.76
C LEU A 347 26.81 10.96 -13.90
N PHE A 348 27.64 10.30 -14.73
CA PHE A 348 28.93 10.83 -15.19
C PHE A 348 29.16 10.48 -16.66
#